data_AF-A0A9N7RD12-F1
#
_entry.id   AF-A0A9N7RD12-F1
#
_cell.length_a   1.000
_cell.length_b   1.000
_cell.length_c   1.000
_cell.angle_alpha   90.00
_cell.angle_beta   90.00
_cell.angle_gamma   90.00
#
_symmetry.space_group_name_H-M   'P 1'
#
loop_
_entity.id
_entity.type
_entity.pdbx_description
1 polymer ?
#
loop_
_entity_poly.entity_id
_entity_poly.type
_entity_poly.pdbx_seq_one_letter_code
_entity_poly.pdbx_strand_id
1 'polypeptide(L)'
;MNYSLTISVDSAEHDNLVYTSKIDLKPWHFWAKKGYKTLDLDGTHLDAYWDLRSAKFSTGPEPSSDYYVALISEDEEVVLLLGDQKKKAYKRTKARPALVDPMLFYKKENVLGKKSFSTRARFDRRRREHEIVVESSTAGPREPEMWISIDGIVLVHVKNLQWKFRGNQTVLVNKQPVQVYWDVHAWLFCPPGSNHGLFIFKSGEGEGDSEDEEDSSSKGDDSECSGNSKYYSIQSYAKCVDFCLFLYAWKIE
;
A
#
# COMPACT_ATOMS: atom_id res chain seq x y z
N MET A 1 21.10 7.14 -8.01
CA MET A 1 19.64 6.91 -8.19
C MET A 1 18.95 8.26 -8.24
N ASN A 2 18.14 8.48 -9.27
CA ASN A 2 17.24 9.63 -9.32
C ASN A 2 15.89 9.16 -8.78
N TYR A 3 15.43 9.76 -7.69
CA TYR A 3 14.10 9.50 -7.17
C TYR A 3 13.14 10.57 -7.70
N SER A 4 11.87 10.22 -7.83
CA SER A 4 10.81 11.19 -8.09
C SER A 4 9.59 10.85 -7.25
N LEU A 5 8.92 11.88 -6.75
CA LEU A 5 7.62 11.76 -6.10
C LEU A 5 6.56 12.23 -7.09
N THR A 6 5.60 11.37 -7.42
CA THR A 6 4.44 11.76 -8.21
C THR A 6 3.21 11.66 -7.34
N ILE A 7 2.42 12.72 -7.31
CA ILE A 7 1.15 12.79 -6.59
C ILE A 7 0.07 12.92 -7.66
N SER A 8 -0.88 11.99 -7.65
CA SER A 8 -2.05 12.03 -8.51
C SER A 8 -3.30 12.07 -7.65
N VAL A 9 -4.21 12.98 -7.97
CA VAL A 9 -5.51 13.14 -7.30
C VAL A 9 -6.60 12.91 -8.35
N ASP A 10 -7.55 12.05 -8.02
CA ASP A 10 -8.67 11.67 -8.87
C ASP A 10 -9.97 12.00 -8.12
N SER A 11 -10.97 12.51 -8.84
CA SER A 11 -12.28 12.88 -8.30
C SER A 11 -13.33 11.88 -8.75
N ALA A 12 -14.09 11.34 -7.79
CA ALA A 12 -15.21 10.44 -8.09
C ALA A 12 -16.39 11.15 -8.76
N GLU A 13 -16.49 12.48 -8.65
CA GLU A 13 -17.61 13.27 -9.16
C GLU A 13 -17.36 13.88 -10.55
N HIS A 14 -16.09 13.93 -10.96
CA HIS A 14 -15.68 14.51 -12.24
C HIS A 14 -14.94 13.45 -13.05
N ASP A 15 -15.69 12.71 -13.87
CA ASP A 15 -15.14 11.77 -14.83
C ASP A 15 -14.03 12.46 -15.66
N ASN A 16 -12.81 11.93 -15.55
CA ASN A 16 -11.57 12.31 -16.26
C ASN A 16 -10.72 13.44 -15.67
N LEU A 17 -10.99 13.95 -14.46
CA LEU A 17 -10.07 14.91 -13.83
C LEU A 17 -9.00 14.22 -12.96
N VAL A 18 -7.92 13.77 -13.59
CA VAL A 18 -6.74 13.27 -12.88
C VAL A 18 -5.68 14.37 -12.82
N TYR A 19 -5.59 15.06 -11.70
CA TYR A 19 -4.50 16.00 -11.48
C TYR A 19 -3.23 15.22 -11.14
N THR A 20 -2.14 15.45 -11.88
CA THR A 20 -0.85 14.78 -11.62
C THR A 20 0.28 15.79 -11.49
N SER A 21 1.03 15.70 -10.39
CA SER A 21 2.21 16.51 -10.14
C SER A 21 3.41 15.62 -9.86
N LYS A 22 4.45 15.75 -10.69
CA LYS A 22 5.74 15.07 -10.53
C LYS A 22 6.78 16.03 -9.94
N ILE A 23 7.53 15.53 -8.96
CA ILE A 23 8.61 16.22 -8.26
C ILE A 23 9.88 15.39 -8.42
N ASP A 24 10.86 15.93 -9.14
CA ASP A 24 12.15 15.26 -9.33
C ASP A 24 13.09 15.53 -8.14
N LEU A 25 13.49 14.48 -7.44
CA LEU A 25 14.36 14.53 -6.27
C LEU A 25 15.82 14.37 -6.74
N LYS A 26 16.35 15.38 -7.44
CA LYS A 26 17.71 15.35 -7.98
C LYS A 26 18.75 15.29 -6.85
N PRO A 27 19.80 14.44 -6.95
CA PRO A 27 20.81 14.28 -5.89
C PRO A 27 21.54 15.57 -5.50
N TRP A 28 21.77 16.48 -6.47
CA TRP A 28 22.53 17.72 -6.28
C TRP A 28 21.66 18.91 -5.82
N HIS A 29 20.34 18.82 -5.97
CA HIS A 29 19.41 19.88 -5.59
C HIS A 29 18.78 19.53 -4.24
N PHE A 30 19.54 19.69 -3.15
CA PHE A 30 19.07 19.38 -1.80
C PHE A 30 17.76 20.08 -1.41
N TRP A 31 17.44 21.19 -2.08
CA TRP A 31 16.19 21.94 -1.97
C TRP A 31 14.97 21.17 -2.50
N ALA A 32 15.10 20.34 -3.54
CA ALA A 32 13.96 19.59 -4.10
C ALA A 32 13.48 18.46 -3.17
N LYS A 33 14.35 17.96 -2.29
CA LYS A 33 14.03 16.90 -1.32
C LYS A 33 13.15 17.36 -0.17
N LYS A 34 12.97 18.68 0.04
CA LYS A 34 12.02 19.24 1.00
C LYS A 34 11.33 20.44 0.37
N GLY A 35 10.03 20.35 0.20
CA GLY A 35 9.28 21.42 -0.45
C GLY A 35 7.84 21.47 0.01
N TYR A 36 7.11 22.36 -0.64
CA TYR A 36 5.67 22.31 -0.70
C TYR A 36 5.23 22.69 -2.13
N LYS A 37 4.04 22.29 -2.54
CA LYS A 37 3.44 22.64 -3.82
C LYS A 37 1.93 22.60 -3.69
N THR A 38 1.28 23.68 -4.09
CA THR A 38 -0.18 23.77 -4.18
C THR A 38 -0.63 23.10 -5.48
N LEU A 39 -1.64 22.26 -5.37
CA LEU A 39 -2.32 21.58 -6.46
C LEU A 39 -3.70 22.24 -6.60
N ASP A 40 -4.00 22.75 -7.79
CA ASP A 40 -5.30 23.35 -8.08
C ASP A 40 -6.19 22.27 -8.73
N LEU A 41 -7.26 21.91 -8.04
CA LEU A 41 -8.21 20.83 -8.34
C LEU A 41 -9.57 21.47 -8.67
N ASP A 42 -9.69 22.08 -9.85
CA ASP A 42 -10.94 22.68 -10.36
C ASP A 42 -11.70 23.54 -9.32
N GLY A 43 -10.98 24.44 -8.65
CA GLY A 43 -11.56 25.35 -7.65
C GLY A 43 -11.44 24.87 -6.21
N THR A 44 -10.78 23.73 -5.97
CA THR A 44 -10.29 23.30 -4.65
C THR A 44 -8.77 23.24 -4.65
N HIS A 45 -8.12 23.79 -3.63
CA HIS A 45 -6.69 23.77 -3.45
C HIS A 45 -6.27 22.67 -2.49
N LEU A 46 -5.24 21.91 -2.90
CA LEU A 46 -4.61 20.91 -2.05
C LEU A 46 -3.13 21.20 -1.96
N ASP A 47 -2.64 21.45 -0.75
CA ASP A 47 -1.23 21.69 -0.53
C ASP A 47 -0.48 20.38 -0.23
N ALA A 48 0.47 20.03 -1.09
CA ALA A 48 1.41 18.94 -0.85
C ALA A 48 2.66 19.46 -0.14
N TYR A 49 3.03 18.87 1.00
CA TYR A 49 4.27 19.12 1.71
C TYR A 49 5.09 17.84 1.82
N TRP A 50 6.40 17.94 1.62
CA TRP A 50 7.29 16.77 1.78
C TRP A 50 8.63 17.15 2.43
N ASP A 51 9.21 16.19 3.12
CA ASP A 51 10.63 16.18 3.51
C ASP A 51 11.16 14.74 3.37
N LEU A 52 11.95 14.53 2.32
CA LEU A 52 12.61 13.28 1.96
C LEU A 52 14.14 13.42 2.09
N ARG A 53 14.65 14.47 2.75
CA ARG A 53 16.10 14.74 2.82
C ARG A 53 16.86 13.68 3.60
N SER A 54 16.25 13.17 4.67
CA SER A 54 16.82 12.14 5.55
C SER A 54 16.22 10.76 5.30
N ALA A 55 15.39 10.61 4.26
CA ALA A 55 14.70 9.38 3.94
C ALA A 55 15.69 8.21 3.81
N LYS A 56 15.48 7.18 4.62
CA LYS A 56 16.24 5.93 4.51
C LYS A 56 15.50 4.99 3.56
N PHE A 57 16.25 4.26 2.77
CA PHE A 57 15.72 3.23 1.88
C PHE A 57 16.27 1.89 2.34
N SER A 58 15.44 0.86 2.25
CA SER A 58 15.81 -0.52 2.55
C SER A 58 15.94 -1.31 1.24
N THR A 59 15.62 -2.61 1.24
CA THR A 59 15.62 -3.44 0.03
C THR A 59 14.49 -3.10 -0.95
N GLY A 60 13.47 -2.34 -0.50
CA GLY A 60 12.31 -1.94 -1.30
C GLY A 60 12.42 -0.55 -1.94
N PRO A 61 11.51 -0.24 -2.89
CA PRO A 61 11.49 1.04 -3.61
C PRO A 61 10.94 2.21 -2.75
N GLU A 62 10.20 1.91 -1.68
CA GLU A 62 9.62 2.89 -0.77
C GLU A 62 10.61 3.29 0.34
N PRO A 63 10.65 4.57 0.77
CA PRO A 63 11.37 4.97 1.96
C PRO A 63 10.92 4.18 3.21
N SER A 64 11.87 3.72 4.01
CA SER A 64 11.59 2.94 5.23
C SER A 64 11.43 3.80 6.48
N SER A 65 12.12 4.94 6.56
CA SER A 65 12.05 5.85 7.72
C SER A 65 12.59 7.25 7.40
N ASP A 66 12.49 8.14 8.39
CA ASP A 66 13.02 9.50 8.39
C ASP A 66 12.46 10.43 7.32
N TYR A 67 11.18 10.27 7.00
CA TYR A 67 10.51 11.06 5.96
C TYR A 67 9.07 11.42 6.30
N TYR A 68 8.52 12.39 5.58
CA TYR A 68 7.08 12.55 5.49
C TYR A 68 6.63 13.11 4.13
N VAL A 69 5.40 12.77 3.74
CA VAL A 69 4.63 13.42 2.68
C VAL A 69 3.24 13.69 3.25
N ALA A 70 2.80 14.94 3.19
CA ALA A 70 1.52 15.39 3.73
C ALA A 70 0.71 16.09 2.66
N LEU A 71 -0.60 15.84 2.61
CA LEU A 71 -1.57 16.60 1.81
C LEU A 71 -2.49 17.34 2.77
N ILE A 72 -2.72 18.62 2.50
CA ILE A 72 -3.52 19.52 3.33
C ILE A 72 -4.61 20.14 2.47
N SER A 73 -5.86 20.06 2.95
CA SER A 73 -7.02 20.69 2.32
C SER A 73 -7.08 22.19 2.61
N GLU A 74 -8.00 22.89 1.94
CA GLU A 74 -8.26 24.32 2.16
C GLU A 74 -8.66 24.66 3.60
N ASP A 75 -9.34 23.74 4.30
CA ASP A 75 -9.79 23.90 5.69
C ASP A 75 -8.68 23.68 6.74
N GLU A 76 -7.42 23.73 6.32
CA GLU A 76 -6.24 23.46 7.14
C GLU A 76 -6.30 22.08 7.83
N GLU A 77 -6.86 21.06 7.16
CA GLU A 77 -6.86 19.67 7.62
C GLU A 77 -5.81 18.83 6.88
N VAL A 78 -5.08 18.00 7.62
CA VAL A 78 -4.17 16.99 7.04
C VAL A 78 -4.98 15.77 6.61
N VAL A 79 -5.27 15.67 5.31
CA VAL A 79 -6.08 14.60 4.71
C VAL A 79 -5.28 13.34 4.36
N LEU A 80 -3.96 13.49 4.14
CA LEU A 80 -3.04 12.36 3.97
C LEU A 80 -1.72 12.66 4.66
N LEU A 81 -1.20 11.70 5.41
CA LEU A 81 0.13 11.79 6.01
C LEU A 81 0.85 10.44 5.91
N LEU A 82 1.87 10.39 5.06
CA LEU A 82 2.78 9.26 4.89
C LEU A 82 4.11 9.52 5.61
N GLY A 83 4.75 8.45 6.06
CA GLY A 83 6.03 8.48 6.77
C GLY A 83 5.95 8.59 8.29
N ASP A 84 7.10 8.51 8.93
CA ASP A 84 7.28 8.44 10.39
C ASP A 84 7.48 9.82 11.04
N GLN A 85 7.86 10.85 10.27
CA GLN A 85 8.12 12.20 10.78
C GLN A 85 6.85 13.05 11.00
N LYS A 86 5.80 12.46 11.57
CA LYS A 86 4.48 13.11 11.77
C LYS A 86 4.56 14.42 12.55
N LYS A 87 5.32 14.45 13.64
CA LYS A 87 5.49 15.67 14.47
C LYS A 87 6.08 16.84 13.68
N LYS A 88 7.02 16.57 12.76
CA LYS A 88 7.63 17.59 11.91
C LYS A 88 6.65 18.09 10.86
N ALA A 89 5.83 17.19 10.30
CA ALA A 89 4.77 17.55 9.37
C ALA A 89 3.78 18.54 10.01
N TYR A 90 3.15 18.16 11.13
CA TYR A 90 2.18 19.03 11.83
C TYR A 90 2.78 20.35 12.30
N LYS A 91 4.03 20.35 12.81
CA LYS A 91 4.70 21.59 13.21
C LYS A 91 4.91 22.54 12.02
N ARG A 92 5.19 22.01 10.83
CA ARG A 92 5.44 22.82 9.63
C ARG A 92 4.16 23.32 9.00
N THR A 93 3.13 22.49 8.92
CA THR A 93 1.88 22.80 8.24
C THR A 93 0.93 23.62 9.12
N LYS A 94 1.02 23.50 10.45
CA LYS A 94 0.07 24.06 11.43
C LYS A 94 -1.39 23.57 11.27
N ALA A 95 -1.63 22.71 10.30
CA ALA A 95 -2.91 22.07 10.02
C ALA A 95 -3.29 21.10 11.14
N ARG A 96 -4.59 20.91 11.35
CA ARG A 96 -5.13 19.92 12.28
C ARG A 96 -5.26 18.53 11.62
N PRO A 97 -5.30 17.43 12.38
CA PRO A 97 -5.66 16.13 11.83
C PRO A 97 -7.07 16.15 11.24
N ALA A 98 -7.28 15.43 10.13
CA ALA A 98 -8.63 15.17 9.62
C ALA A 98 -9.43 14.31 10.62
N LEU A 99 -10.77 14.43 10.56
CA LEU A 99 -11.68 13.62 11.38
C LEU A 99 -11.67 12.14 10.99
N VAL A 100 -11.33 11.86 9.72
CA VAL A 100 -11.29 10.52 9.15
C VAL A 100 -9.89 10.24 8.65
N ASP A 101 -9.33 9.11 9.08
CA ASP A 101 -8.03 8.65 8.60
C ASP A 101 -8.12 8.18 7.14
N PRO A 102 -7.14 8.52 6.29
CA PRO A 102 -7.05 7.99 4.93
C PRO A 102 -6.89 6.46 4.95
N MET A 103 -7.46 5.80 3.95
CA MET A 103 -7.42 4.35 3.82
C MET A 103 -6.58 3.92 2.61
N LEU A 104 -5.63 3.02 2.85
CA LEU A 104 -4.86 2.37 1.78
C LEU A 104 -5.60 1.14 1.28
N PHE A 105 -6.17 1.22 0.08
CA PHE A 105 -6.91 0.11 -0.53
C PHE A 105 -6.07 -0.73 -1.50
N TYR A 106 -5.01 -0.17 -2.08
CA TYR A 106 -4.06 -0.94 -2.86
C TYR A 106 -2.65 -0.36 -2.84
N LYS A 107 -1.68 -1.23 -3.11
CA LYS A 107 -0.27 -0.89 -3.28
C LYS A 107 0.24 -1.55 -4.55
N LYS A 108 0.98 -0.80 -5.38
CA LYS A 108 1.63 -1.33 -6.58
C LYS A 108 3.12 -1.04 -6.51
N GLU A 109 3.94 -2.08 -6.60
CA GLU A 109 5.40 -1.97 -6.53
C GLU A 109 6.08 -2.64 -7.72
N ASN A 110 7.17 -2.03 -8.18
CA ASN A 110 8.09 -2.62 -9.13
C ASN A 110 9.42 -2.87 -8.43
N VAL A 111 9.87 -4.11 -8.43
CA VAL A 111 11.12 -4.54 -7.80
C VAL A 111 12.01 -5.22 -8.83
N LEU A 112 13.31 -4.95 -8.77
CA LEU A 112 14.31 -5.56 -9.64
C LEU A 112 15.18 -6.49 -8.82
N GLY A 113 15.50 -7.66 -9.38
CA GLY A 113 16.25 -8.69 -8.68
C GLY A 113 16.69 -9.81 -9.62
N LYS A 114 17.61 -10.65 -9.17
CA LYS A 114 18.06 -11.83 -9.94
C LYS A 114 17.18 -13.03 -9.61
N LYS A 115 17.18 -13.40 -8.33
CA LYS A 115 16.47 -14.59 -7.82
C LYS A 115 15.54 -14.31 -6.67
N SER A 116 15.70 -13.19 -5.97
CA SER A 116 14.95 -12.82 -4.77
C SER A 116 14.39 -11.41 -4.92
N PHE A 117 13.13 -11.24 -4.52
CA PHE A 117 12.35 -10.01 -4.65
C PHE A 117 11.62 -9.78 -3.34
N SER A 118 11.89 -8.66 -2.68
CA SER A 118 11.32 -8.34 -1.37
C SER A 118 10.39 -7.14 -1.45
N THR A 119 9.29 -7.20 -0.70
CA THR A 119 8.34 -6.11 -0.51
C THR A 119 7.76 -6.20 0.89
N ARG A 120 7.02 -5.17 1.29
CA ARG A 120 6.31 -5.14 2.57
C ARG A 120 4.89 -4.65 2.37
N ALA A 121 3.96 -5.31 3.06
CA ALA A 121 2.55 -4.97 3.01
C ALA A 121 1.84 -5.33 4.31
N ARG A 122 0.68 -4.69 4.52
CA ARG A 122 -0.14 -4.88 5.71
C ARG A 122 -1.49 -5.45 5.28
N PHE A 123 -1.75 -6.70 5.66
CA PHE A 123 -3.02 -7.38 5.36
C PHE A 123 -4.11 -7.10 6.41
N ASP A 124 -3.74 -6.71 7.62
CA ASP A 124 -4.65 -6.31 8.70
C ASP A 124 -4.26 -4.92 9.23
N ARG A 125 -5.20 -3.97 9.20
CA ARG A 125 -5.01 -2.56 9.59
C ARG A 125 -4.42 -2.41 11.00
N ARG A 126 -4.79 -3.30 11.93
CA ARG A 126 -4.36 -3.24 13.34
C ARG A 126 -3.00 -3.88 13.58
N ARG A 127 -2.52 -4.71 12.66
CA ARG A 127 -1.29 -5.48 12.82
C ARG A 127 -0.09 -4.83 12.15
N ARG A 128 1.08 -5.39 12.43
CA ARG A 128 2.35 -4.97 11.84
C ARG A 128 2.37 -5.21 10.32
N GLU A 129 3.25 -4.47 9.66
CA GLU A 129 3.61 -4.75 8.27
C GLU A 129 4.34 -6.10 8.19
N HIS A 130 4.05 -6.88 7.15
CA HIS A 130 4.66 -8.17 6.87
C HIS A 130 5.72 -8.05 5.79
N GLU A 131 6.85 -8.72 5.99
CA GLU A 131 7.87 -8.87 4.95
C GLU A 131 7.46 -10.01 4.02
N ILE A 132 7.41 -9.73 2.73
CA ILE A 132 7.09 -10.72 1.69
C ILE A 132 8.32 -10.86 0.81
N VAL A 133 8.79 -12.09 0.66
CA VAL A 133 9.94 -12.41 -0.19
C VAL A 133 9.51 -13.46 -1.19
N VAL A 134 9.63 -13.12 -2.48
CA VAL A 134 9.47 -14.06 -3.58
C VAL A 134 10.85 -14.47 -4.05
N GLU A 135 11.09 -15.77 -4.06
CA GLU A 135 12.34 -16.33 -4.54
C GLU A 135 12.09 -17.33 -5.65
N SER A 136 13.08 -17.47 -6.53
CA SER A 136 12.98 -18.38 -7.66
C SER A 136 14.31 -19.04 -7.97
N SER A 137 14.22 -20.31 -8.36
CA SER A 137 15.31 -21.10 -8.93
C SER A 137 14.88 -21.56 -10.31
N THR A 138 15.10 -20.71 -11.32
CA THR A 138 14.72 -20.99 -12.72
C THR A 138 15.90 -21.37 -13.62
N ALA A 139 17.14 -21.26 -13.12
CA ALA A 139 18.36 -21.54 -13.86
C ALA A 139 19.08 -22.76 -13.27
N GLY A 140 19.51 -23.68 -14.14
CA GLY A 140 20.27 -24.87 -13.76
C GLY A 140 19.64 -26.18 -14.25
N PRO A 141 20.21 -27.34 -13.87
CA PRO A 141 19.72 -28.65 -14.29
C PRO A 141 18.46 -29.11 -13.56
N ARG A 142 18.06 -28.39 -12.50
CA ARG A 142 16.85 -28.70 -11.72
C ARG A 142 15.63 -28.10 -12.39
N GLU A 143 14.49 -28.75 -12.19
CA GLU A 143 13.21 -28.23 -12.64
C GLU A 143 12.96 -26.84 -12.02
N PRO A 144 12.51 -25.85 -12.81
CA PRO A 144 12.22 -24.52 -12.30
C PRO A 144 11.23 -24.53 -11.14
N GLU A 145 11.54 -23.77 -10.09
CA GLU A 145 10.69 -23.64 -8.91
C GLU A 145 10.68 -22.20 -8.38
N MET A 146 9.64 -21.87 -7.62
CA MET A 146 9.55 -20.61 -6.87
C MET A 146 8.89 -20.85 -5.51
N TRP A 147 9.16 -19.95 -4.58
CA TRP A 147 8.48 -19.92 -3.30
C TRP A 147 8.23 -18.49 -2.83
N ILE A 148 7.23 -18.34 -1.99
CA ILE A 148 6.83 -17.08 -1.38
C ILE A 148 6.87 -17.26 0.12
N SER A 149 7.70 -16.45 0.76
CA SER A 149 7.88 -16.40 2.21
C SER A 149 7.22 -15.15 2.75
N ILE A 150 6.51 -15.27 3.87
CA ILE A 150 5.95 -14.14 4.62
C ILE A 150 6.51 -14.20 6.05
N ASP A 151 7.14 -13.11 6.50
CA ASP A 151 7.87 -13.03 7.78
C ASP A 151 8.86 -14.20 7.97
N GLY A 152 9.55 -14.61 6.89
CA GLY A 152 10.52 -15.71 6.88
C GLY A 152 9.92 -17.12 6.82
N ILE A 153 8.59 -17.27 6.82
CA ILE A 153 7.90 -18.56 6.72
C ILE A 153 7.48 -18.80 5.27
N VAL A 154 7.92 -19.90 4.67
CA VAL A 154 7.49 -20.31 3.32
C VAL A 154 6.03 -20.77 3.35
N LEU A 155 5.14 -20.00 2.72
CA LEU A 155 3.70 -20.29 2.69
C LEU A 155 3.23 -20.82 1.33
N VAL A 156 3.93 -20.46 0.25
CA VAL A 156 3.68 -20.98 -1.11
C VAL A 156 4.98 -21.55 -1.64
N HIS A 157 4.94 -22.78 -2.14
CA HIS A 157 6.08 -23.41 -2.82
C HIS A 157 5.59 -24.12 -4.07
N VAL A 158 5.97 -23.60 -5.23
CA VAL A 158 5.56 -24.11 -6.55
C VAL A 158 6.75 -24.79 -7.20
N LYS A 159 6.76 -26.12 -7.14
CA LYS A 159 7.65 -26.98 -7.94
C LYS A 159 7.10 -27.13 -9.35
N ASN A 160 7.97 -27.51 -10.29
CA ASN A 160 7.56 -27.74 -11.68
C ASN A 160 6.90 -26.50 -12.29
N LEU A 161 7.52 -25.34 -12.08
CA LEU A 161 6.98 -24.02 -12.40
C LEU A 161 6.67 -23.88 -13.91
N GLN A 162 7.38 -24.60 -14.77
CA GLN A 162 7.10 -24.66 -16.21
C GLN A 162 5.68 -25.16 -16.56
N TRP A 163 5.02 -25.87 -15.64
CA TRP A 163 3.65 -26.33 -15.79
C TRP A 163 2.65 -25.53 -14.93
N LYS A 164 3.16 -24.72 -13.98
CA LYS A 164 2.38 -24.00 -12.97
C LYS A 164 2.73 -22.51 -12.92
N PHE A 165 3.18 -21.94 -14.03
CA PHE A 165 3.64 -20.55 -14.11
C PHE A 165 2.51 -19.53 -13.95
N ARG A 166 1.25 -19.96 -13.99
CA ARG A 166 0.08 -19.19 -13.58
C ARG A 166 -0.72 -20.00 -12.57
N GLY A 167 -1.12 -19.37 -11.48
CA GLY A 167 -1.90 -20.04 -10.44
C GLY A 167 -2.24 -19.14 -9.27
N ASN A 168 -2.89 -19.73 -8.28
CA ASN A 168 -3.27 -19.06 -7.06
C ASN A 168 -3.30 -20.04 -5.87
N GLN A 169 -3.16 -19.49 -4.67
CA GLN A 169 -3.25 -20.23 -3.41
C GLN A 169 -3.69 -19.27 -2.30
N THR A 170 -4.56 -19.73 -1.42
CA THR A 170 -4.91 -19.01 -0.19
C THR A 170 -4.00 -19.48 0.93
N VAL A 171 -3.38 -18.55 1.65
CA VAL A 171 -2.51 -18.83 2.80
C VAL A 171 -3.01 -18.11 4.03
N LEU A 172 -2.68 -18.60 5.22
CA LEU A 172 -3.00 -17.92 6.48
C LEU A 172 -1.79 -17.11 6.95
N VAL A 173 -1.97 -15.79 7.05
CA VAL A 173 -1.00 -14.88 7.64
C VAL A 173 -1.60 -14.40 8.94
N ASN A 174 -1.04 -14.81 10.08
CA ASN A 174 -1.55 -14.39 11.40
C ASN A 174 -3.06 -14.68 11.63
N LYS A 175 -3.54 -15.84 11.15
CA LYS A 175 -4.96 -16.24 11.10
C LYS A 175 -5.84 -15.49 10.08
N GLN A 176 -5.30 -14.49 9.37
CA GLN A 176 -6.00 -13.83 8.28
C GLN A 176 -5.80 -14.61 6.97
N PRO A 177 -6.86 -14.95 6.23
CA PRO A 177 -6.72 -15.49 4.88
C PRO A 177 -6.16 -14.42 3.94
N VAL A 178 -5.11 -14.78 3.20
CA VAL A 178 -4.52 -13.96 2.13
C VAL A 178 -4.52 -14.78 0.85
N GLN A 179 -5.22 -14.29 -0.18
CA GLN A 179 -5.22 -14.91 -1.50
C GLN A 179 -4.00 -14.42 -2.27
N VAL A 180 -3.18 -15.37 -2.73
CA VAL A 180 -1.98 -15.11 -3.50
C VAL A 180 -2.19 -15.61 -4.92
N TYR A 181 -1.98 -14.75 -5.90
CA TYR A 181 -2.00 -15.08 -7.33
C TYR A 181 -0.62 -14.83 -7.91
N TRP A 182 -0.23 -15.63 -8.90
CA TRP A 182 1.01 -15.42 -9.64
C TRP A 182 0.83 -15.63 -11.14
N ASP A 183 1.53 -14.81 -11.92
CA ASP A 183 1.86 -15.05 -13.32
C ASP A 183 3.35 -14.80 -13.52
N VAL A 184 4.10 -15.87 -13.73
CA VAL A 184 5.55 -15.85 -13.93
C VAL A 184 5.96 -16.40 -15.28
N HIS A 185 5.04 -16.42 -16.25
CA HIS A 185 5.33 -16.89 -17.61
C HIS A 185 6.55 -16.18 -18.20
N ALA A 186 6.62 -14.85 -18.06
CA ALA A 186 7.73 -14.05 -18.55
C ALA A 186 9.09 -14.46 -17.96
N TRP A 187 9.14 -14.92 -16.71
CA TRP A 187 10.38 -15.36 -16.08
C TRP A 187 10.99 -16.62 -16.69
N LEU A 188 10.17 -17.44 -17.36
CA LEU A 188 10.59 -18.73 -17.90
C LEU A 188 10.80 -18.68 -19.41
N PHE A 189 9.99 -17.89 -20.12
CA PHE A 189 9.87 -17.95 -21.58
C PHE A 189 10.25 -16.65 -22.29
N CYS A 190 10.62 -15.60 -21.56
CA CYS A 190 11.06 -14.33 -22.16
C CYS A 190 12.50 -14.01 -21.76
N PRO A 191 13.24 -13.23 -22.57
CA PRO A 191 14.58 -12.76 -22.20
C PRO A 191 14.56 -11.97 -20.88
N PRO A 192 15.59 -12.08 -20.03
CA PRO A 192 15.72 -11.27 -18.83
C PRO A 192 15.57 -9.77 -19.15
N GLY A 193 14.88 -9.03 -18.26
CA GLY A 193 14.63 -7.60 -18.39
C GLY A 193 13.51 -7.21 -19.37
N SER A 194 13.00 -8.14 -20.19
CA SER A 194 11.95 -7.82 -21.17
C SER A 194 10.55 -7.67 -20.56
N ASN A 195 10.26 -8.42 -19.49
CA ASN A 195 8.97 -8.41 -18.81
C ASN A 195 9.11 -8.89 -17.35
N HIS A 196 8.03 -8.89 -16.58
CA HIS A 196 8.02 -9.13 -15.14
C HIS A 196 7.20 -10.38 -14.77
N GLY A 197 7.45 -10.90 -13.57
CA GLY A 197 6.52 -11.78 -12.88
C GLY A 197 5.56 -10.94 -12.06
N LEU A 198 4.27 -11.25 -12.14
CA LEU A 198 3.21 -10.56 -11.41
C LEU A 198 2.78 -11.41 -10.22
N PHE A 199 2.75 -10.80 -9.03
CA PHE A 199 2.18 -11.39 -7.83
C PHE A 199 1.10 -10.47 -7.29
N ILE A 200 -0.05 -11.03 -6.95
CA ILE A 200 -1.16 -10.28 -6.36
C ILE A 200 -1.47 -10.90 -5.01
N PHE A 201 -1.47 -10.07 -3.96
CA PHE A 201 -1.86 -10.48 -2.63
C PHE A 201 -3.11 -9.70 -2.23
N LYS A 202 -4.21 -10.42 -2.03
CA LYS A 202 -5.47 -9.84 -1.57
C LYS A 202 -5.70 -10.26 -0.12
N SER A 203 -5.95 -9.30 0.75
CA SER A 203 -6.51 -9.62 2.06
C SER A 203 -7.90 -10.20 1.84
N GLY A 204 -8.19 -11.37 2.39
CA GLY A 204 -9.54 -11.93 2.37
C GLY A 204 -10.36 -11.37 3.52
N GLU A 205 -11.69 -11.45 3.42
CA GLU A 205 -12.57 -11.21 4.57
C GLU A 205 -12.23 -12.21 5.68
N GLY A 206 -11.78 -11.69 6.82
CA GLY A 206 -11.67 -12.49 8.04
C GLY A 206 -13.03 -12.50 8.71
N GLU A 207 -13.49 -13.66 9.19
CA GLU A 207 -14.56 -13.69 10.17
C GLU A 207 -14.14 -12.79 11.34
N GLY A 208 -14.89 -11.72 11.56
CA GLY A 208 -14.62 -10.83 12.67
C GLY A 208 -14.85 -11.62 13.96
N ASP A 209 -13.77 -12.00 14.64
CA ASP A 209 -13.83 -12.43 16.04
C ASP A 209 -14.45 -11.27 16.83
N SER A 210 -15.75 -11.40 17.08
CA SER A 210 -16.54 -10.55 17.95
C SER A 210 -16.35 -11.06 19.37
N GLU A 211 -15.15 -10.84 19.91
CA GLU A 211 -14.91 -10.95 21.35
C GLU A 211 -15.10 -9.58 21.98
N ASP A 212 -16.34 -9.08 21.96
CA ASP A 212 -16.79 -8.07 22.92
C ASP A 212 -17.60 -8.83 23.97
N GLU A 213 -16.94 -9.32 25.03
CA GLU A 213 -17.66 -9.77 26.22
C GLU A 213 -18.28 -8.56 26.91
N GLU A 214 -19.61 -8.55 26.89
CA GLU A 214 -20.47 -7.64 27.61
C GLU A 214 -20.31 -7.85 29.12
N ASP A 215 -20.04 -6.78 29.86
CA ASP A 215 -20.33 -6.74 31.30
C ASP A 215 -21.22 -5.54 31.63
N SER A 216 -22.52 -5.87 31.65
CA SER A 216 -23.62 -5.40 32.49
C SER A 216 -23.79 -3.91 32.88
N SER A 217 -24.96 -3.42 32.42
CA SER A 217 -25.99 -2.68 33.19
C SER A 217 -26.04 -1.14 33.17
N SER A 218 -27.01 -0.60 32.42
CA SER A 218 -27.94 0.41 32.94
C SER A 218 -29.20 0.52 32.07
N LYS A 219 -30.35 0.59 32.74
CA LYS A 219 -31.73 0.54 32.24
C LYS A 219 -32.20 1.85 31.57
N GLY A 220 -33.10 1.68 30.59
CA GLY A 220 -34.28 2.54 30.31
C GLY A 220 -34.04 3.87 29.59
N ASP A 221 -34.69 4.10 28.45
CA ASP A 221 -36.02 4.75 28.40
C ASP A 221 -36.53 4.80 26.94
N ASP A 222 -37.85 4.71 26.77
CA ASP A 222 -38.56 4.69 25.50
C ASP A 222 -38.53 6.05 24.80
N SER A 223 -38.25 6.09 23.49
CA SER A 223 -38.61 7.22 22.64
C SER A 223 -38.71 6.81 21.17
N GLU A 224 -39.95 6.68 20.70
CA GLU A 224 -40.28 6.64 19.28
C GLU A 224 -40.25 8.06 18.70
N CYS A 225 -39.86 8.14 17.42
CA CYS A 225 -39.87 9.30 16.51
C CYS A 225 -38.58 10.12 16.42
N SER A 226 -37.74 9.81 15.42
CA SER A 226 -37.46 10.79 14.34
C SER A 226 -36.63 10.17 13.23
N GLY A 227 -37.13 10.26 12.00
CA GLY A 227 -36.32 10.53 10.81
C GLY A 227 -35.35 9.43 10.37
N ASN A 228 -35.69 8.79 9.26
CA ASN A 228 -34.78 7.97 8.46
C ASN A 228 -33.61 8.84 7.95
N SER A 229 -32.65 9.13 8.83
CA SER A 229 -31.46 9.89 8.48
C SER A 229 -30.50 8.95 7.76
N LYS A 230 -30.57 8.98 6.43
CA LYS A 230 -29.56 8.40 5.54
C LYS A 230 -28.26 9.20 5.63
N TYR A 231 -27.68 9.32 6.81
CA TYR A 231 -26.24 9.54 6.90
C TYR A 231 -25.60 8.22 6.46
N TYR A 232 -25.17 8.18 5.20
CA TYR A 232 -24.24 7.18 4.72
C TYR A 232 -23.00 7.26 5.61
N SER A 233 -22.96 6.43 6.65
CA SER A 233 -21.84 6.39 7.56
C SER A 233 -20.65 5.83 6.79
N ILE A 234 -19.67 6.67 6.48
CA ILE A 234 -18.38 6.25 5.88
C ILE A 234 -17.70 5.19 6.77
N GLN A 235 -18.12 5.06 8.04
CA GLN A 235 -17.74 3.99 8.96
C GLN A 235 -18.08 2.58 8.44
N SER A 236 -19.16 2.41 7.65
CA SER A 236 -19.53 1.10 7.11
C SER A 236 -18.64 0.68 5.93
N TYR A 237 -18.22 1.64 5.11
CA TYR A 237 -17.23 1.39 4.05
C TYR A 237 -15.85 1.10 4.65
N ALA A 238 -15.49 1.75 5.77
CA ALA A 238 -14.20 1.54 6.41
C ALA A 238 -13.99 0.13 7.01
N LYS A 239 -15.06 -0.67 7.15
CA LYS A 239 -14.99 -2.08 7.59
C LYS A 239 -14.80 -3.06 6.43
N CYS A 240 -14.97 -2.63 5.18
CA CYS A 240 -15.09 -3.50 4.01
C CYS A 240 -14.22 -3.01 2.84
N VAL A 241 -12.95 -2.71 3.09
CA VAL A 241 -12.00 -2.42 2.01
C VAL A 241 -10.87 -3.44 2.06
N ASP A 242 -10.93 -4.36 1.10
CA ASP A 242 -9.88 -5.35 0.91
C ASP A 242 -8.63 -4.67 0.37
N PHE A 243 -7.56 -4.67 1.18
CA PHE A 243 -6.25 -4.24 0.71
C PHE A 243 -5.70 -5.21 -0.36
N CYS A 244 -5.19 -4.66 -1.46
CA CYS A 244 -4.56 -5.43 -2.53
C CYS A 244 -3.13 -4.96 -2.83
N LEU A 245 -2.15 -5.86 -2.76
CA LEU A 245 -0.78 -5.61 -3.22
C LEU A 245 -0.58 -6.20 -4.62
N PHE A 246 -0.06 -5.40 -5.55
CA PHE A 246 0.44 -5.82 -6.85
C PHE A 246 1.97 -5.68 -6.87
N LEU A 247 2.67 -6.81 -6.91
CA LEU A 247 4.12 -6.85 -6.98
C LEU A 247 4.57 -7.25 -8.38
N TYR A 248 5.26 -6.34 -9.06
CA TYR A 248 5.86 -6.52 -10.37
C TYR A 248 7.35 -6.80 -10.18
N ALA A 249 7.76 -8.05 -10.36
CA ALA A 249 9.11 -8.51 -10.08
C ALA A 249 9.89 -8.76 -11.37
N TRP A 250 10.88 -7.88 -11.63
CA TRP A 250 11.66 -7.82 -12.86
C TRP A 250 12.98 -8.57 -12.70
N LYS A 251 13.14 -9.68 -13.42
CA LYS A 251 14.40 -10.43 -13.49
C LYS A 251 15.38 -9.68 -14.38
N ILE A 252 16.50 -9.24 -13.80
CA ILE A 252 17.53 -8.49 -14.54
C ILE A 252 18.61 -9.38 -15.16
N GLU A 253 18.72 -10.64 -14.71
CA GLU A 253 19.64 -11.67 -15.18
C GLU A 253 19.00 -13.05 -15.09
#